data_AF-A0A7W0SUJ5-F1
#
_entry.id   AF-A0A7W0SUJ5-F1
#
_cell.length_a   1.000
_cell.length_b   1.000
_cell.length_c   1.000
_cell.angle_alpha   90.00
_cell.angle_beta   90.00
_cell.angle_gamma   90.00
#
_symmetry.space_group_name_H-M   'P 1'
#
loop_
_entity.id
_entity.type
_entity.pdbx_description
1 polymer ?
#
loop_
_entity_poly.entity_id
_entity_poly.type
_entity_poly.pdbx_seq_one_letter_code
_entity_poly.pdbx_strand_id
1 'polypeptide(L)'
;MNLWSNVFRHHRWSNQTLIKFLYRLPADQLELTVPGTYGSSIDTIRHLISSDADYVRIIPDTPEVLKCEQNGPISGWDELRAVAESAHTALVAYVDGLTDDMFFIDMDEDEEFTLAKSFLLAQIIHHTTEHRSQIRTTLSAHGIEAHGISVWAWRRSEEGRVILADLATH
;
A
#
# COMPACT_ATOMS: atom_id res chain seq x y z
N MET A 1 -12.64 17.80 -1.70
CA MET A 1 -11.72 16.64 -1.66
C MET A 1 -10.40 17.12 -1.11
N ASN A 2 -9.85 16.49 -0.08
CA ASN A 2 -8.55 16.91 0.43
C ASN A 2 -7.44 16.36 -0.49
N LEU A 3 -6.24 16.95 -0.39
CA LEU A 3 -5.13 16.58 -1.28
C LEU A 3 -4.64 15.14 -1.04
N TRP A 4 -4.81 14.61 0.18
CA TRP A 4 -4.43 13.24 0.55
C TRP A 4 -5.33 12.18 -0.07
N SER A 5 -6.63 12.47 -0.30
CA SER A 5 -7.60 11.54 -0.86
C SER A 5 -7.09 10.88 -2.14
N ASN A 6 -6.59 11.68 -3.09
CA ASN A 6 -6.09 11.15 -4.36
C ASN A 6 -4.78 10.37 -4.20
N VAL A 7 -3.93 10.75 -3.24
CA VAL A 7 -2.69 10.03 -2.94
C VAL A 7 -3.01 8.62 -2.42
N PHE A 8 -3.97 8.50 -1.50
CA PHE A 8 -4.38 7.21 -0.94
C PHE A 8 -5.25 6.38 -1.89
N ARG A 9 -6.01 7.01 -2.79
CA ARG A 9 -6.68 6.29 -3.89
C ARG A 9 -5.66 5.73 -4.90
N HIS A 10 -4.61 6.50 -5.23
CA HIS A 10 -3.49 5.99 -6.03
C HIS A 10 -2.74 4.85 -5.32
N HIS A 11 -2.55 4.97 -4.00
CA HIS A 11 -1.97 3.92 -3.16
C HIS A 11 -2.77 2.61 -3.28
N ARG A 12 -4.08 2.67 -3.05
CA ARG A 12 -5.00 1.53 -3.23
C ARG A 12 -4.89 0.93 -4.63
N TRP A 13 -5.02 1.76 -5.67
CA TRP A 13 -4.95 1.31 -7.06
C TRP A 13 -3.62 0.61 -7.38
N SER A 14 -2.51 1.13 -6.86
CA SER A 14 -1.16 0.59 -7.09
C SER A 14 -1.01 -0.78 -6.45
N ASN A 15 -1.47 -0.97 -5.21
CA ASN A 15 -1.45 -2.27 -4.54
C ASN A 15 -2.34 -3.28 -5.26
N GLN A 16 -3.57 -2.91 -5.61
CA GLN A 16 -4.47 -3.81 -6.34
C GLN A 16 -3.89 -4.20 -7.71
N THR A 17 -3.26 -3.27 -8.42
CA THR A 17 -2.61 -3.53 -9.70
C THR A 17 -1.44 -4.50 -9.54
N LEU A 18 -0.60 -4.31 -8.53
CA LEU A 18 0.54 -5.17 -8.26
C LEU A 18 0.12 -6.58 -7.82
N ILE A 19 -0.85 -6.68 -6.90
CA ILE A 19 -1.42 -7.98 -6.46
C ILE A 19 -1.99 -8.75 -7.67
N LYS A 20 -2.73 -8.07 -8.55
CA LYS A 20 -3.30 -8.70 -9.77
C LYS A 20 -2.22 -9.21 -10.72
N PHE A 21 -1.09 -8.50 -10.82
CA PHE A 21 0.03 -8.92 -11.64
C PHE A 21 0.74 -10.13 -11.03
N LEU A 22 1.15 -10.04 -9.75
CA LEU A 22 1.87 -11.09 -9.04
C LEU A 22 1.05 -12.39 -8.95
N TYR A 23 -0.26 -12.29 -8.76
CA TYR A 23 -1.18 -13.44 -8.78
C TYR A 23 -1.07 -14.33 -10.02
N ARG A 24 -0.62 -13.78 -11.16
CA ARG A 24 -0.50 -14.49 -12.43
C ARG A 24 0.87 -15.14 -12.64
N LEU A 25 1.84 -14.83 -11.79
CA LEU A 25 3.18 -15.38 -11.90
C LEU A 25 3.23 -16.80 -11.29
N PRO A 26 4.02 -17.71 -11.87
CA PRO A 26 4.29 -18.99 -11.24
C PRO A 26 5.10 -18.82 -9.94
N ALA A 27 4.99 -19.80 -9.04
CA ALA A 27 5.57 -19.73 -7.70
C ALA A 27 7.09 -19.50 -7.71
N ASP A 28 7.82 -20.11 -8.65
CA ASP A 28 9.27 -19.93 -8.80
C ASP A 28 9.65 -18.47 -9.12
N GLN A 29 8.85 -17.76 -9.90
CA GLN A 29 9.06 -16.33 -10.19
C GLN A 29 8.73 -15.43 -8.99
N LEU A 30 7.78 -15.83 -8.16
CA LEU A 30 7.40 -15.12 -6.95
C LEU A 30 8.49 -15.17 -5.87
N GLU A 31 9.25 -16.27 -5.84
CA GLU A 31 10.37 -16.52 -4.92
C GLU A 31 11.71 -15.88 -5.37
N LEU A 32 11.76 -15.25 -6.55
CA LEU A 32 12.96 -14.57 -7.04
C LEU A 32 13.38 -13.44 -6.10
N THR A 33 14.69 -13.26 -5.95
CA THR A 33 15.30 -12.22 -5.12
C THR A 33 16.39 -11.47 -5.87
N VAL A 34 16.71 -10.26 -5.39
CA VAL A 34 17.88 -9.46 -5.80
C VAL A 34 18.55 -8.89 -4.55
N PRO A 35 19.88 -8.94 -4.41
CA PRO A 35 20.57 -8.34 -3.28
C PRO A 35 20.22 -6.86 -3.08
N GLY A 36 19.97 -6.46 -1.83
CA GLY A 36 19.57 -5.10 -1.49
C GLY A 36 18.07 -4.80 -1.64
N THR A 37 17.26 -5.80 -2.00
CA THR A 37 15.78 -5.74 -1.88
C THR A 37 15.33 -6.42 -0.59
N TYR A 38 14.10 -6.14 -0.14
CA TYR A 38 13.57 -6.69 1.11
C TYR A 38 13.59 -8.22 1.17
N GLY A 39 13.26 -8.88 0.05
CA GLY A 39 13.20 -10.33 -0.03
C GLY A 39 12.60 -10.77 -1.37
N SER A 40 11.91 -11.90 -1.35
CA SER A 40 11.17 -12.37 -2.52
C SER A 40 10.04 -11.40 -2.88
N SER A 41 9.52 -11.48 -4.11
CA SER A 41 8.38 -10.64 -4.51
C SER A 41 7.14 -10.93 -3.66
N ILE A 42 6.98 -12.19 -3.25
CA ILE A 42 5.84 -12.65 -2.45
C ILE A 42 5.94 -12.23 -0.98
N ASP A 43 7.14 -12.25 -0.40
CA ASP A 43 7.37 -11.74 0.96
C ASP A 43 7.27 -10.22 1.00
N THR A 44 7.81 -9.54 -0.02
CA THR A 44 7.76 -8.08 -0.08
C THR A 44 6.33 -7.55 -0.21
N ILE A 45 5.47 -8.18 -1.03
CA ILE A 45 4.05 -7.74 -1.13
C ILE A 45 3.28 -8.06 0.16
N ARG A 46 3.57 -9.19 0.81
CA ARG A 46 2.96 -9.55 2.08
C ARG A 46 3.32 -8.58 3.19
N HIS A 47 4.60 -8.22 3.27
CA HIS A 47 5.11 -7.22 4.20
C HIS A 47 4.42 -5.89 3.98
N LEU A 48 4.42 -5.39 2.73
CA LEU A 48 3.79 -4.13 2.37
C LEU A 48 2.32 -4.06 2.82
N ILE A 49 1.51 -5.08 2.48
CA ILE A 49 0.08 -5.09 2.83
C ILE A 49 -0.14 -5.24 4.34
N SER A 50 0.70 -6.01 5.04
CA SER A 50 0.63 -6.08 6.50
C SER A 50 1.01 -4.75 7.16
N SER A 51 1.98 -4.02 6.61
CA SER A 51 2.36 -2.70 7.12
C SER A 51 1.24 -1.68 6.93
N ASP A 52 0.51 -1.72 5.81
CA ASP A 52 -0.71 -0.89 5.65
C ASP A 52 -1.72 -1.17 6.79
N ALA A 53 -1.93 -2.44 7.15
CA ALA A 53 -2.81 -2.80 8.27
C ALA A 53 -2.27 -2.35 9.63
N ASP A 54 -0.96 -2.42 9.86
CA ASP A 54 -0.30 -1.90 11.06
C ASP A 54 -0.49 -0.39 11.21
N TYR A 55 -0.26 0.35 10.15
CA TYR A 55 -0.43 1.81 10.16
C TYR A 55 -1.88 2.21 10.42
N VAL A 56 -2.86 1.43 9.93
CA VAL A 56 -4.26 1.66 10.30
C VAL A 56 -4.47 1.51 11.80
N ARG A 57 -3.84 0.55 12.46
CA ARG A 57 -4.00 0.33 13.91
C ARG A 57 -3.36 1.41 14.77
N ILE A 58 -2.32 2.06 14.26
CA ILE A 58 -1.62 3.17 14.93
C ILE A 58 -2.48 4.45 14.92
N ILE A 59 -3.31 4.63 13.89
CA ILE A 59 -4.18 5.80 13.79
C ILE A 59 -5.26 5.72 14.88
N PRO A 60 -5.51 6.79 15.66
CA PRO A 60 -6.64 6.82 16.57
C PRO A 60 -7.99 6.75 15.84
N ASP A 61 -8.95 6.03 16.43
CA ASP A 61 -10.35 5.93 15.97
C ASP A 61 -10.58 5.26 14.60
N THR A 62 -9.57 4.60 14.04
CA THR A 62 -9.72 3.72 12.88
C THR A 62 -10.15 2.31 13.29
N PRO A 63 -10.81 1.55 12.37
CA PRO A 63 -11.21 0.19 12.66
C PRO A 63 -9.99 -0.73 12.81
N GLU A 64 -10.15 -1.81 13.57
CA GLU A 64 -9.16 -2.88 13.62
C GLU A 64 -9.07 -3.58 12.25
N VAL A 65 -7.85 -3.71 11.72
CA VAL A 65 -7.56 -4.43 10.48
C VAL A 65 -6.63 -5.59 10.80
N LEU A 66 -7.01 -6.79 10.36
CA LEU A 66 -6.20 -7.99 10.51
C LEU A 66 -4.91 -7.85 9.68
N LYS A 67 -3.81 -8.38 10.22
CA LYS A 67 -2.51 -8.42 9.54
C LYS A 67 -2.36 -9.71 8.75
N CYS A 68 -1.50 -9.69 7.74
CA CYS A 68 -1.02 -10.91 7.09
C CYS A 68 0.04 -11.58 7.97
N GLU A 69 0.03 -12.91 8.04
CA GLU A 69 1.08 -13.62 8.76
C GLU A 69 2.46 -13.47 8.10
N GLN A 70 3.41 -12.91 8.84
CA GLN A 70 4.74 -12.56 8.31
C GLN A 70 5.64 -13.79 8.19
N ASN A 71 5.41 -14.81 9.02
CA ASN A 71 6.23 -16.01 9.07
C ASN A 71 5.45 -17.21 8.52
N GLY A 72 6.09 -18.00 7.66
CA GLY A 72 5.50 -19.21 7.07
C GLY A 72 4.90 -18.98 5.68
N PRO A 73 4.21 -20.00 5.11
CA PRO A 73 3.65 -19.90 3.77
C PRO A 73 2.50 -18.89 3.72
N ILE A 74 2.34 -18.21 2.58
CA ILE A 74 1.12 -17.44 2.34
C ILE A 74 -0.08 -18.39 2.33
N SER A 75 -1.03 -18.12 3.21
CA SER A 75 -2.34 -18.76 3.32
C SER A 75 -3.17 -18.66 2.03
N GLY A 76 -2.95 -17.60 1.25
CA GLY A 76 -3.42 -17.45 -0.12
C GLY A 76 -3.52 -15.98 -0.55
N TRP A 77 -3.78 -15.77 -1.83
CA TRP A 77 -4.00 -14.42 -2.38
C TRP A 77 -5.29 -13.76 -1.90
N ASP A 78 -6.27 -14.53 -1.46
CA ASP A 78 -7.56 -14.01 -1.00
C ASP A 78 -7.45 -13.34 0.37
N GLU A 79 -6.64 -13.89 1.28
CA GLU A 79 -6.32 -13.22 2.56
C GLU A 79 -5.60 -11.89 2.28
N LEU A 80 -4.55 -11.92 1.45
CA LEU A 80 -3.78 -10.72 1.11
C LEU A 80 -4.67 -9.62 0.51
N ARG A 81 -5.62 -9.99 -0.36
CA ARG A 81 -6.60 -9.05 -0.93
C ARG A 81 -7.57 -8.51 0.10
N ALA A 82 -8.06 -9.36 1.00
CA ALA A 82 -9.00 -8.96 2.05
C ALA A 82 -8.36 -7.98 3.04
N VAL A 83 -7.12 -8.24 3.46
CA VAL A 83 -6.34 -7.33 4.29
C VAL A 83 -6.09 -6.01 3.56
N ALA A 84 -5.63 -6.07 2.30
CA ALA A 84 -5.40 -4.89 1.49
C ALA A 84 -6.65 -4.02 1.37
N GLU A 85 -7.81 -4.59 1.02
CA GLU A 85 -9.04 -3.82 0.87
C GLU A 85 -9.53 -3.23 2.19
N SER A 86 -9.40 -3.97 3.30
CA SER A 86 -9.77 -3.48 4.63
C SER A 86 -8.90 -2.30 5.05
N ALA A 87 -7.59 -2.41 4.89
CA ALA A 87 -6.64 -1.34 5.18
C ALA A 87 -6.88 -0.12 4.28
N HIS A 88 -7.06 -0.32 2.97
CA HIS A 88 -7.30 0.79 2.04
C HIS A 88 -8.63 1.49 2.28
N THR A 89 -9.69 0.74 2.62
CA THR A 89 -10.98 1.33 2.98
C THR A 89 -10.83 2.23 4.21
N ALA A 90 -10.15 1.75 5.25
CA ALA A 90 -9.91 2.52 6.47
C ALA A 90 -9.07 3.78 6.20
N LEU A 91 -7.95 3.64 5.47
CA LEU A 91 -7.06 4.77 5.16
C LEU A 91 -7.74 5.82 4.27
N VAL A 92 -8.47 5.42 3.23
CA VAL A 92 -9.20 6.35 2.36
C VAL A 92 -10.28 7.08 3.14
N ALA A 93 -11.07 6.37 3.96
CA ALA A 93 -12.09 7.01 4.81
C ALA A 93 -11.46 7.99 5.81
N TYR A 94 -10.34 7.60 6.43
CA TYR A 94 -9.60 8.44 7.37
C TYR A 94 -9.11 9.73 6.71
N VAL A 95 -8.47 9.64 5.53
CA VAL A 95 -8.01 10.85 4.85
C VAL A 95 -9.17 11.66 4.31
N ASP A 96 -10.27 11.08 3.81
CA ASP A 96 -11.42 11.84 3.33
C ASP A 96 -12.06 12.71 4.43
N GLY A 97 -12.00 12.27 5.69
CA GLY A 97 -12.46 13.02 6.87
C GLY A 97 -11.45 14.01 7.46
N LEU A 98 -10.20 14.02 6.99
CA LEU A 98 -9.14 14.85 7.56
C LEU A 98 -9.27 16.31 7.12
N THR A 99 -9.53 17.20 8.08
CA THR A 99 -9.61 18.66 7.86
C THR A 99 -8.34 19.40 8.22
N ASP A 100 -7.61 18.93 9.24
CA ASP A 100 -6.39 19.55 9.78
C ASP A 100 -5.35 18.49 10.17
N ASP A 101 -4.08 18.91 10.23
CA ASP A 101 -3.01 18.09 10.79
C ASP A 101 -3.01 18.20 12.32
N MET A 102 -2.76 17.09 13.00
CA MET A 102 -2.75 17.03 14.46
C MET A 102 -1.70 16.05 14.93
N PHE A 103 -1.18 16.29 16.13
CA PHE A 103 -0.34 15.32 16.82
C PHE A 103 -1.19 14.23 17.46
N PHE A 104 -0.66 13.01 17.47
CA PHE A 104 -1.12 11.90 18.30
C PHE A 104 0.10 11.21 18.92
N ILE A 105 -0.15 10.41 19.97
CA ILE A 105 0.89 9.62 20.62
C ILE A 105 0.87 8.25 19.96
N ASP A 106 2.02 7.83 19.45
CA ASP A 106 2.26 6.48 18.99
C ASP A 106 3.08 5.73 20.06
N MET A 107 2.88 4.42 20.13
CA MET A 107 3.53 3.51 21.06
C MET A 107 4.36 2.51 20.25
N ASP A 108 5.69 2.55 20.39
CA ASP A 108 6.57 1.57 19.78
C ASP A 108 7.47 0.94 20.85
N GLU A 109 7.41 -0.40 20.99
CA GLU A 109 8.21 -1.16 21.96
C GLU A 109 8.33 -0.53 23.36
N ASP A 110 7.22 -0.04 23.91
CA ASP A 110 7.10 0.66 25.22
C ASP A 110 7.65 2.10 25.28
N GLU A 111 8.06 2.68 24.14
CA GLU A 111 8.40 4.09 24.00
C GLU A 111 7.24 4.90 23.42
N GLU A 112 6.86 5.97 24.13
CA GLU A 112 5.89 6.96 23.65
C GLU A 112 6.60 8.03 22.82
N PHE A 113 6.14 8.25 21.59
CA PHE A 113 6.57 9.41 20.81
C PHE A 113 5.41 10.16 20.17
N THR A 114 5.61 11.46 20.00
CA THR A 114 4.62 12.34 19.37
C THR A 114 4.80 12.35 17.86
N LEU A 115 3.75 11.99 17.12
CA LEU A 115 3.75 11.95 15.66
C LEU A 115 2.63 12.83 15.08
N ALA A 116 2.95 13.60 14.04
CA ALA A 116 1.92 14.31 13.29
C ALA A 116 1.20 13.36 12.32
N LYS A 117 -0.12 13.51 12.14
CA LYS A 117 -0.89 12.72 11.17
C LYS A 117 -0.28 12.80 9.78
N SER A 118 0.14 13.98 9.34
CA SER A 118 0.79 14.17 8.04
C SER A 118 2.09 13.36 7.89
N PHE A 119 2.86 13.18 8.95
CA PHE A 119 4.10 12.40 8.95
C PHE A 119 3.80 10.91 8.79
N LEU A 120 2.82 10.39 9.53
CA LEU A 120 2.38 9.01 9.37
C LEU A 120 1.85 8.76 7.95
N LEU A 121 1.00 9.65 7.43
CA LEU A 121 0.45 9.53 6.08
C LEU A 121 1.55 9.58 5.01
N ALA A 122 2.56 10.44 5.18
CA ALA A 122 3.73 10.47 4.31
C ALA A 122 4.55 9.17 4.40
N GLN A 123 4.73 8.63 5.60
CA GLN A 123 5.46 7.39 5.83
C GLN A 123 4.79 6.20 5.13
N ILE A 124 3.46 6.07 5.20
CA ILE A 124 2.72 5.02 4.49
C ILE A 124 3.04 5.05 2.99
N ILE A 125 3.00 6.24 2.39
CA ILE A 125 3.26 6.43 0.95
C ILE A 125 4.74 6.27 0.60
N HIS A 126 5.65 6.66 1.49
CA HIS A 126 7.09 6.46 1.32
C HIS A 126 7.44 4.96 1.33
N HIS A 127 7.06 4.26 2.40
CA HIS A 127 7.29 2.83 2.62
C HIS A 127 6.76 1.97 1.47
N THR A 128 5.50 2.19 1.09
CA THR A 128 4.90 1.42 0.00
C THR A 128 5.58 1.69 -1.36
N THR A 129 6.02 2.93 -1.61
CA THR A 129 6.71 3.26 -2.86
C THR A 129 8.05 2.54 -2.95
N GLU A 130 8.79 2.48 -1.84
CA GLU A 130 10.05 1.75 -1.75
C GLU A 130 9.88 0.26 -2.04
N HIS A 131 8.98 -0.42 -1.33
CA HIS A 131 8.80 -1.87 -1.48
C HIS A 131 8.20 -2.27 -2.83
N ARG A 132 7.30 -1.47 -3.41
CA ARG A 132 6.85 -1.71 -4.80
C ARG A 132 8.00 -1.54 -5.79
N SER A 133 8.90 -0.59 -5.56
CA SER A 133 10.10 -0.41 -6.39
C SER A 133 11.04 -1.61 -6.27
N GLN A 134 11.22 -2.17 -5.07
CA GLN A 134 12.01 -3.39 -4.85
C GLN A 134 11.42 -4.59 -5.59
N ILE A 135 10.10 -4.83 -5.50
CA ILE A 135 9.42 -5.89 -6.28
C ILE A 135 9.69 -5.72 -7.78
N ARG A 136 9.50 -4.50 -8.30
CA ARG A 136 9.72 -4.22 -9.73
C ARG A 136 11.18 -4.37 -10.14
N THR A 137 12.11 -3.97 -9.28
CA THR A 137 13.56 -4.18 -9.47
C THR A 137 13.86 -5.66 -9.58
N THR A 138 13.38 -6.47 -8.62
CA THR A 138 13.55 -7.92 -8.62
C THR A 138 13.02 -8.54 -9.91
N LEU A 139 11.76 -8.26 -10.28
CA LEU A 139 11.16 -8.81 -11.49
C LEU A 139 11.93 -8.42 -12.75
N SER A 140 12.27 -7.14 -12.91
CA SER A 140 12.99 -6.64 -14.09
C SER A 140 14.41 -7.20 -14.23
N ALA A 141 15.12 -7.41 -13.11
CA ALA A 141 16.45 -8.02 -13.10
C ALA A 141 16.44 -9.46 -13.62
N HIS A 142 15.30 -10.15 -13.51
CA HIS A 142 15.06 -11.49 -14.04
C HIS A 142 14.29 -11.50 -15.37
N GLY A 143 14.19 -10.35 -16.05
CA GLY A 143 13.56 -10.22 -17.36
C GLY A 143 12.03 -10.28 -17.35
N ILE A 144 11.40 -10.09 -16.19
CA ILE A 144 9.93 -10.08 -16.03
C ILE A 144 9.45 -8.62 -15.97
N GLU A 145 8.78 -8.18 -17.02
CA GLU A 145 8.26 -6.81 -17.11
C GLU A 145 6.93 -6.66 -16.36
N ALA A 146 6.95 -5.93 -15.26
CA ALA A 146 5.75 -5.56 -14.51
C ALA A 146 5.08 -4.30 -15.07
N HIS A 147 3.74 -4.24 -15.00
CA HIS A 147 2.99 -3.04 -15.37
C HIS A 147 3.44 -1.80 -14.55
N GLY A 148 3.44 -0.64 -15.19
CA GLY A 148 3.76 0.63 -14.53
C GLY A 148 2.67 1.05 -13.53
N ILE A 149 3.07 1.35 -12.29
CA ILE A 149 2.20 1.73 -11.16
C ILE A 149 2.33 3.21 -10.76
N SER A 150 2.74 4.08 -11.67
CA SER A 150 2.90 5.52 -11.40
C SER A 150 1.55 6.26 -11.40
N VAL A 151 1.52 7.46 -10.83
CA VAL A 151 0.36 8.37 -10.92
C VAL A 151 -0.02 8.66 -12.37
N TRP A 152 0.95 8.71 -13.30
CA TRP A 152 0.70 8.87 -14.74
C TRP A 152 0.04 7.64 -15.39
N ALA A 153 0.30 6.44 -14.86
CA ALA A 153 -0.41 5.23 -15.25
C ALA A 153 -1.82 5.21 -14.65
N TRP A 154 -1.96 5.55 -13.37
CA TRP A 154 -3.25 5.65 -12.69
C TRP A 154 -4.19 6.66 -13.36
N ARG A 155 -3.68 7.85 -13.73
CA ARG A 155 -4.42 8.87 -14.50
C ARG A 155 -5.10 8.31 -15.75
N ARG A 156 -4.48 7.33 -16.41
CA ARG A 156 -4.98 6.72 -17.65
C ARG A 156 -5.88 5.50 -17.40
N SER A 157 -5.93 5.00 -16.16
CA SER A 157 -6.84 3.93 -15.77
C SER A 157 -8.29 4.41 -15.78
N GLU A 158 -9.24 3.46 -15.74
CA GLU A 158 -10.67 3.80 -15.64
C GLU A 158 -10.98 4.67 -14.42
N GLU A 159 -10.49 4.27 -13.25
CA GLU A 159 -10.67 5.01 -11.99
C GLU A 159 -10.12 6.43 -12.07
N GLY A 160 -8.91 6.60 -12.61
CA GLY A 160 -8.31 7.93 -12.76
C GLY A 160 -9.05 8.83 -13.75
N ARG A 161 -9.60 8.27 -14.83
CA ARG A 161 -10.42 9.04 -15.79
C ARG A 161 -11.73 9.51 -15.19
N VAL A 162 -12.40 8.67 -14.40
CA VAL A 162 -13.63 9.04 -13.68
C VAL A 162 -13.37 10.20 -12.72
N ILE A 163 -12.34 10.11 -11.88
CA ILE A 163 -11.99 11.17 -10.92
C ILE A 163 -11.71 12.51 -11.63
N LEU A 164 -10.99 12.48 -12.76
CA LEU A 164 -10.69 13.69 -13.52
C LEU A 164 -11.93 14.28 -14.22
N ALA A 165 -12.86 13.44 -14.67
CA ALA A 165 -14.12 13.90 -15.23
C ALA A 165 -14.98 14.61 -14.18
N ASP A 166 -15.08 14.04 -12.97
CA ASP A 166 -15.84 14.61 -11.86
C ASP A 166 -15.27 15.96 -11.39
N LEU A 167 -13.94 16.11 -11.41
CA LEU A 167 -13.29 17.38 -11.07
C LEU A 167 -13.49 18.46 -12.14
N ALA A 168 -13.70 18.09 -13.41
CA ALA A 168 -13.92 19.05 -14.48
C ALA A 168 -15.33 19.67 -14.46
N THR A 169 -16.26 19.09 -13.68
CA THR A 169 -17.64 19.57 -13.56
C THR A 169 -17.90 20.43 -12.31
N HIS A 170 -16.87 20.71 -11.51
CA HIS A 170 -16.91 21.51 -10.27
C HIS A 170 -15.88 22.64 -10.32
#